data_AF-A0A3S3SUZ8-F1
#
_entry.id   AF-A0A3S3SUZ8-F1
#
_cell.length_a   1.000
_cell.length_b   1.000
_cell.length_c   1.000
_cell.angle_alpha   90.00
_cell.angle_beta   90.00
_cell.angle_gamma   90.00
#
_symmetry.space_group_name_H-M   'P 1'
#
loop_
_entity.id
_entity.type
_entity.pdbx_description
1 polymer ?
#
loop_
_entity_poly.entity_id
_entity_poly.type
_entity_poly.pdbx_seq_one_letter_code
_entity_poly.pdbx_strand_id
1 'polypeptide(L)'
;MTLSKRLKVFFAGLVLFLSSCMNKKAMEFKHILDVQERKVTQMLIGKKGSESRKLNYLIADDFDRALNVVNEQEREFDAVLHALKNLDTADLEKAIELQNEAINYYDSLKALHMYAKKEIAQQKVISTTNGAERDRAQDELMKLAKNKQAMYDDVYRNEKSLHDTLLEFEEGNGLR
;
A
#
# COMPACT_ATOMS: atom_id res chain seq x y z
N MET A 1 -24.99 2.09 -65.91
CA MET A 1 -23.67 2.65 -65.52
C MET A 1 -23.62 2.75 -64.00
N THR A 2 -23.45 1.59 -63.37
CA THR A 2 -23.65 1.30 -61.94
C THR A 2 -22.39 0.63 -61.43
N LEU A 3 -21.30 1.39 -61.29
CA LEU A 3 -20.04 0.83 -60.77
C LEU A 3 -19.24 1.78 -59.88
N SER A 4 -19.67 3.03 -59.65
CA SER A 4 -18.94 3.96 -58.77
C SER A 4 -19.55 4.13 -57.36
N LYS A 5 -20.79 3.70 -57.12
CA LYS A 5 -21.45 3.84 -55.81
C LYS A 5 -21.20 2.66 -54.86
N ARG A 6 -20.79 1.49 -55.37
CA ARG A 6 -20.52 0.30 -54.54
C ARG A 6 -19.15 0.33 -53.85
N LEU A 7 -18.23 1.19 -54.31
CA LEU A 7 -16.89 1.32 -53.73
C LEU A 7 -16.84 2.17 -52.45
N LYS A 8 -17.88 2.99 -52.18
CA LYS A 8 -17.96 3.78 -50.94
C LYS A 8 -18.59 3.05 -49.76
N VAL A 9 -19.26 1.91 -50.01
CA VAL A 9 -19.93 1.13 -48.95
C VAL A 9 -18.99 0.09 -48.34
N PHE A 10 -17.88 -0.23 -49.02
CA PHE A 10 -16.94 -1.26 -48.54
C PHE A 10 -15.97 -0.76 -47.44
N PHE A 11 -15.88 0.55 -47.21
CA PHE A 11 -15.05 1.12 -46.13
C PHE A 11 -15.84 1.43 -44.84
N ALA A 12 -17.15 1.23 -44.83
CA ALA A 12 -18.00 1.51 -43.67
C ALA A 12 -18.14 0.30 -42.70
N GLY A 13 -17.58 -0.86 -43.04
CA GLY A 13 -17.71 -2.10 -42.26
C GLY A 13 -16.50 -2.49 -41.40
N LEU A 14 -15.38 -1.77 -41.48
CA LEU A 14 -14.11 -2.17 -40.84
C LEU A 14 -13.75 -1.34 -39.59
N VAL A 15 -14.69 -0.62 -38.98
CA VAL A 15 -14.43 0.23 -37.80
C VAL A 15 -15.18 -0.28 -36.55
N LEU A 16 -15.94 -1.37 -36.63
CA LEU A 16 -16.72 -1.89 -35.49
C LEU A 16 -16.08 -3.08 -34.74
N PHE A 17 -14.78 -3.33 -34.94
CA PHE A 17 -14.04 -4.37 -34.20
C PHE A 17 -13.12 -3.83 -33.10
N LEU A 18 -13.25 -2.57 -32.67
CA LEU A 18 -12.76 -2.15 -31.35
C LEU A 18 -13.78 -2.56 -30.28
N SER A 19 -14.16 -3.84 -30.29
CA SER A 19 -14.74 -4.46 -29.11
C SER A 19 -13.68 -4.41 -28.03
N SER A 20 -13.81 -3.46 -27.13
CA SER A 20 -13.15 -3.41 -25.82
C SER A 20 -13.40 -4.76 -25.12
N CYS A 21 -12.56 -5.74 -25.43
CA CYS A 21 -12.36 -6.90 -24.59
C CYS A 21 -11.44 -6.39 -23.48
N MET A 22 -12.04 -5.93 -22.37
CA MET A 22 -11.29 -5.63 -21.16
C MET A 22 -10.35 -6.82 -20.87
N ASN A 23 -9.07 -6.54 -20.69
CA ASN A 23 -8.08 -7.57 -20.45
C ASN A 23 -8.39 -8.26 -19.10
N LYS A 24 -8.95 -9.47 -19.15
CA LYS A 24 -9.35 -10.22 -17.95
C LYS A 24 -8.19 -10.46 -16.99
N LYS A 25 -7.00 -10.72 -17.54
CA LYS A 25 -5.79 -10.93 -16.74
C LYS A 25 -5.39 -9.63 -16.03
N ALA A 26 -5.50 -8.49 -16.70
CA ALA A 26 -5.25 -7.19 -16.10
C ALA A 26 -6.28 -6.84 -15.00
N MET A 27 -7.56 -7.16 -15.22
CA MET A 27 -8.59 -6.99 -14.19
C MET A 27 -8.33 -7.84 -12.94
N GLU A 28 -7.91 -9.10 -13.13
CA GLU A 28 -7.55 -10.00 -12.02
C GLU A 28 -6.31 -9.49 -11.28
N PHE A 29 -5.28 -9.04 -11.99
CA PHE A 29 -4.10 -8.42 -11.40
C PHE A 29 -4.47 -7.23 -10.52
N LYS A 30 -5.26 -6.29 -11.04
CA LYS A 30 -5.75 -5.13 -10.30
C LYS A 30 -6.62 -5.56 -9.11
N HIS A 31 -7.48 -6.55 -9.27
CA HIS A 31 -8.30 -7.05 -8.18
C HIS A 31 -7.45 -7.56 -7.00
N ILE A 32 -6.34 -8.25 -7.27
CA ILE A 32 -5.44 -8.73 -6.20
C ILE A 32 -4.76 -7.55 -5.48
N LEU A 33 -4.38 -6.49 -6.21
CA LEU A 33 -3.89 -5.25 -5.60
C LEU A 33 -4.95 -4.62 -4.69
N ASP A 34 -6.18 -4.44 -5.19
CA ASP A 34 -7.29 -3.87 -4.42
C ASP A 34 -7.62 -4.74 -3.17
N VAL A 35 -7.46 -6.07 -3.26
CA VAL A 35 -7.59 -6.98 -2.09
C VAL A 35 -6.50 -6.70 -1.06
N GLN A 36 -5.24 -6.50 -1.46
CA GLN A 36 -4.17 -6.20 -0.53
C GLN A 36 -4.36 -4.82 0.12
N GLU A 37 -4.77 -3.82 -0.66
CA GLU A 37 -5.09 -2.48 -0.14
C GLU A 37 -6.15 -2.58 0.94
N ARG A 38 -7.28 -3.25 0.68
CA ARG A 38 -8.33 -3.46 1.68
C ARG A 38 -7.83 -4.15 2.96
N LYS A 39 -6.91 -5.10 2.86
CA LYS A 39 -6.31 -5.74 4.05
C LYS A 39 -5.52 -4.73 4.87
N VAL A 40 -4.68 -3.92 4.22
CA VAL A 40 -3.88 -2.88 4.89
C VAL A 40 -4.77 -1.80 5.47
N THR A 41 -5.81 -1.34 4.76
CA THR A 41 -6.81 -0.42 5.28
C THR A 41 -7.49 -0.98 6.54
N GLN A 42 -7.94 -2.24 6.49
CA GLN A 42 -8.59 -2.87 7.64
C GLN A 42 -7.64 -3.03 8.84
N MET A 43 -6.36 -3.32 8.57
CA MET A 43 -5.30 -3.42 9.57
C MET A 43 -5.03 -2.07 10.27
N LEU A 44 -4.89 -0.99 9.48
CA LEU A 44 -4.42 0.32 9.96
C LEU A 44 -5.52 1.25 10.45
N ILE A 45 -6.70 1.23 9.82
CA ILE A 45 -7.79 2.16 10.15
C ILE A 45 -9.11 1.46 10.48
N GLY A 46 -9.15 0.12 10.41
CA GLY A 46 -10.31 -0.65 10.81
C GLY A 46 -10.54 -0.61 12.33
N LYS A 47 -11.81 -0.52 12.75
CA LYS A 47 -12.21 -0.49 14.18
C LYS A 47 -11.71 -1.69 15.00
N LYS A 48 -11.52 -2.83 14.34
CA LYS A 48 -10.98 -4.07 14.91
C LYS A 48 -9.60 -4.43 14.36
N GLY A 49 -8.99 -3.52 13.61
CA GLY A 49 -7.65 -3.67 13.06
C GLY A 49 -6.60 -3.72 14.16
N SER A 50 -5.43 -4.25 13.82
CA SER A 50 -4.31 -4.35 14.75
C SER A 50 -3.85 -2.97 15.23
N GLU A 51 -3.93 -1.91 14.41
CA GLU A 51 -3.60 -0.55 14.86
C GLU A 51 -4.53 -0.06 15.97
N SER A 52 -5.84 -0.30 15.82
CA SER A 52 -6.82 0.03 16.87
C SER A 52 -6.56 -0.75 18.17
N ARG A 53 -6.18 -2.04 18.07
CA ARG A 53 -5.81 -2.84 19.25
C ARG A 53 -4.55 -2.34 19.93
N LYS A 54 -3.52 -2.00 19.15
CA LYS A 54 -2.27 -1.41 19.66
C LYS A 54 -2.57 -0.14 20.43
N LEU A 55 -3.37 0.77 19.86
CA LEU A 55 -3.77 2.01 20.51
C LEU A 55 -4.52 1.75 21.84
N ASN A 56 -5.44 0.79 21.88
CA ASN A 56 -6.14 0.44 23.12
C ASN A 56 -5.19 -0.04 24.23
N TYR A 57 -4.15 -0.81 23.89
CA TYR A 57 -3.14 -1.23 24.85
C TYR A 57 -2.25 -0.06 25.31
N LEU A 58 -1.90 0.85 24.42
CA LEU A 58 -1.14 2.06 24.78
C LEU A 58 -1.93 2.98 25.72
N ILE A 59 -3.24 3.15 25.49
CA ILE A 59 -4.12 3.92 26.39
C ILE A 59 -4.21 3.29 27.78
N ALA A 60 -4.09 1.96 27.87
CA ALA A 60 -4.12 1.21 29.11
C ALA A 60 -2.73 1.05 29.76
N ASP A 61 -1.69 1.71 29.23
CA ASP A 61 -0.29 1.56 29.64
C ASP A 61 0.24 0.10 29.59
N ASP A 62 -0.39 -0.78 28.80
CA ASP A 62 0.04 -2.16 28.56
C ASP A 62 1.01 -2.22 27.37
N PHE A 63 2.21 -1.69 27.60
CA PHE A 63 3.24 -1.56 26.56
C PHE A 63 3.69 -2.91 25.99
N ASP A 64 3.69 -3.99 26.79
CA ASP A 64 4.12 -5.30 26.34
C ASP A 64 3.09 -5.93 25.37
N ARG A 65 1.79 -5.78 25.64
CA ARG A 65 0.77 -6.17 24.65
C ARG A 65 0.77 -5.28 23.43
N ALA A 66 1.00 -3.97 23.58
CA ALA A 66 1.13 -3.08 22.42
C ALA A 66 2.29 -3.52 21.51
N LEU A 67 3.46 -3.86 22.07
CA LEU A 67 4.60 -4.39 21.30
C LEU A 67 4.27 -5.72 20.61
N ASN A 68 3.53 -6.62 21.27
CA ASN A 68 3.08 -7.86 20.64
C ASN A 68 2.18 -7.60 19.43
N VAL A 69 1.29 -6.60 19.51
CA VAL A 69 0.46 -6.21 18.36
C VAL A 69 1.30 -5.61 17.23
N VAL A 70 2.39 -4.89 17.52
CA VAL A 70 3.31 -4.44 16.46
C VAL A 70 3.98 -5.63 15.76
N ASN A 71 4.33 -6.70 16.48
CA ASN A 71 4.83 -7.95 15.85
C ASN A 71 3.75 -8.69 15.04
N GLU A 72 2.46 -8.52 15.37
CA GLU A 72 1.36 -9.01 14.54
C GLU A 72 1.25 -8.18 13.25
N GLN A 73 1.27 -6.84 13.35
CA GLN A 73 1.28 -5.93 12.21
C GLN A 73 2.41 -6.24 11.23
N GLU A 74 3.61 -6.54 11.75
CA GLU A 74 4.76 -6.92 10.93
C GLU A 74 4.44 -8.12 10.03
N ARG A 75 3.82 -9.16 10.61
CA ARG A 75 3.43 -10.38 9.90
C ARG A 75 2.29 -10.13 8.91
N GLU A 76 1.35 -9.24 9.25
CA GLU A 76 0.28 -8.82 8.34
C GLU A 76 0.85 -8.11 7.10
N PHE A 77 1.82 -7.20 7.28
CA PHE A 77 2.55 -6.58 6.16
C PHE A 77 3.37 -7.59 5.37
N ASP A 78 4.08 -8.50 6.04
CA ASP A 78 4.86 -9.55 5.36
C ASP A 78 3.99 -10.43 4.45
N ALA A 79 2.77 -10.75 4.89
CA ALA A 79 1.81 -11.49 4.08
C ALA A 79 1.36 -10.70 2.84
N VAL A 80 1.16 -9.38 2.97
CA VAL A 80 0.83 -8.49 1.84
C VAL A 80 2.00 -8.45 0.84
N LEU A 81 3.21 -8.19 1.31
CA LEU A 81 4.41 -8.12 0.48
C LEU A 81 4.70 -9.44 -0.23
N HIS A 82 4.51 -10.56 0.48
CA HIS A 82 4.64 -11.89 -0.12
C HIS A 82 3.59 -12.13 -1.21
N ALA A 83 2.34 -11.71 -1.01
CA ALA A 83 1.31 -11.83 -2.04
C ALA A 83 1.66 -11.01 -3.29
N LEU A 84 2.15 -9.78 -3.12
CA LEU A 84 2.54 -8.90 -4.21
C LEU A 84 3.73 -9.44 -5.01
N LYS A 85 4.78 -9.93 -4.33
CA LYS A 85 5.96 -10.54 -4.97
C LYS A 85 5.64 -11.76 -5.84
N ASN A 86 4.52 -12.43 -5.57
CA ASN A 86 4.08 -13.62 -6.30
C ASN A 86 2.99 -13.32 -7.35
N LEU A 87 2.67 -12.05 -7.61
CA LEU A 87 1.77 -11.69 -8.71
C LEU A 87 2.37 -12.07 -10.06
N ASP A 88 1.55 -12.68 -10.93
CA ASP A 88 1.92 -12.94 -12.31
C ASP A 88 1.83 -11.65 -13.13
N THR A 89 2.97 -11.23 -13.68
CA THR A 89 3.11 -10.01 -14.48
C THR A 89 3.22 -10.30 -15.98
N ALA A 90 3.22 -11.56 -16.41
CA ALA A 90 3.45 -11.92 -17.80
C ALA A 90 2.36 -11.35 -18.72
N ASP A 91 2.75 -10.89 -19.91
CA ASP A 91 1.85 -10.42 -20.96
C ASP A 91 0.94 -9.24 -20.55
N LEU A 92 1.32 -8.50 -19.51
CA LEU A 92 0.62 -7.30 -19.05
C LEU A 92 1.55 -6.09 -19.17
N GLU A 93 1.11 -5.06 -19.87
CA GLU A 93 1.86 -3.81 -19.98
C GLU A 93 1.96 -3.16 -18.58
N LYS A 94 3.16 -2.68 -18.21
CA LYS A 94 3.45 -2.01 -16.92
C LYS A 94 3.24 -2.84 -15.65
N ALA A 95 2.96 -4.14 -15.74
CA ALA A 95 2.65 -4.95 -14.56
C ALA A 95 3.84 -5.13 -13.60
N ILE A 96 5.06 -5.24 -14.12
CA ILE A 96 6.27 -5.37 -13.29
C ILE A 96 6.54 -4.06 -12.54
N GLU A 97 6.42 -2.93 -13.24
CA GLU A 97 6.55 -1.60 -12.66
C GLU A 97 5.50 -1.37 -11.57
N LEU A 98 4.22 -1.67 -11.87
CA LEU A 98 3.15 -1.53 -10.89
C LEU A 98 3.33 -2.45 -9.68
N GLN A 99 3.78 -3.69 -9.88
CA GLN A 99 4.13 -4.61 -8.79
C GLN A 99 5.23 -4.03 -7.90
N ASN A 100 6.30 -3.49 -8.50
CA ASN A 100 7.42 -2.90 -7.76
C ASN A 100 6.99 -1.66 -6.97
N GLU A 101 6.21 -0.76 -7.57
CA GLU A 101 5.70 0.42 -6.85
C GLU A 101 4.75 0.04 -5.70
N ALA A 102 3.93 -1.00 -5.89
CA ALA A 102 3.09 -1.52 -4.81
C ALA A 102 3.94 -2.06 -3.66
N ILE A 103 4.98 -2.85 -3.95
CA ILE A 103 5.92 -3.36 -2.95
C ILE A 103 6.59 -2.19 -2.20
N ASN A 104 7.12 -1.20 -2.93
CA ASN A 104 7.77 -0.03 -2.33
C ASN A 104 6.84 0.74 -1.39
N TYR A 105 5.59 0.95 -1.80
CA TYR A 105 4.58 1.61 -0.98
C TYR A 105 4.31 0.81 0.31
N TYR A 106 4.01 -0.48 0.23
CA TYR A 106 3.71 -1.28 1.42
C TYR A 106 4.93 -1.54 2.30
N ASP A 107 6.15 -1.61 1.75
CA ASP A 107 7.38 -1.67 2.54
C ASP A 107 7.61 -0.34 3.29
N SER A 108 7.32 0.81 2.68
CA SER A 108 7.41 2.11 3.37
C SER A 108 6.39 2.25 4.50
N LEU A 109 5.15 1.78 4.29
CA LEU A 109 4.14 1.69 5.35
C LEU A 109 4.59 0.74 6.47
N LYS A 110 5.11 -0.44 6.12
CA LYS A 110 5.66 -1.39 7.10
C LYS A 110 6.74 -0.71 7.94
N ALA A 111 7.71 -0.05 7.31
CA ALA A 111 8.78 0.63 8.01
C ALA A 111 8.25 1.70 8.97
N LEU A 112 7.32 2.55 8.51
CA LEU A 112 6.68 3.58 9.32
C LEU A 112 5.98 3.01 10.55
N HIS A 113 5.20 1.94 10.39
CA HIS A 113 4.45 1.33 11.50
C HIS A 113 5.36 0.52 12.44
N MET A 114 6.42 -0.12 11.94
CA MET A 114 7.41 -0.81 12.78
C MET A 114 8.26 0.17 13.60
N TYR A 115 8.35 1.42 13.18
CA TYR A 115 9.00 2.48 13.95
C TYR A 115 8.36 2.66 15.34
N ALA A 116 7.08 2.32 15.48
CA ALA A 116 6.36 2.37 16.77
C ALA A 116 7.03 1.55 17.87
N LYS A 117 7.79 0.48 17.56
CA LYS A 117 8.52 -0.30 18.59
C LYS A 117 9.45 0.60 19.42
N LYS A 118 10.12 1.56 18.77
CA LYS A 118 11.02 2.52 19.43
C LYS A 118 10.25 3.50 20.29
N GLU A 119 9.15 4.03 19.78
CA GLU A 119 8.30 4.99 20.51
C GLU A 119 7.70 4.35 21.77
N ILE A 120 7.17 3.12 21.64
CA ILE A 120 6.57 2.37 22.76
C ILE A 120 7.60 2.04 23.83
N ALA A 121 8.83 1.69 23.44
CA ALA A 121 9.91 1.46 24.40
C ALA A 121 10.22 2.72 25.24
N GLN A 122 10.27 3.91 24.60
CA GLN A 122 10.47 5.16 25.34
C GLN A 122 9.28 5.52 26.23
N GLN A 123 8.05 5.31 25.75
CA GLN A 123 6.84 5.52 26.58
C GLN A 123 6.85 4.64 27.84
N LYS A 124 7.27 3.37 27.72
CA LYS A 124 7.44 2.47 28.87
C LYS A 124 8.45 3.01 29.89
N VAL A 125 9.61 3.52 29.44
CA VAL A 125 10.61 4.15 30.32
C VAL A 125 10.03 5.38 31.00
N ILE A 126 9.35 6.26 30.25
CA ILE A 126 8.72 7.47 30.78
C ILE A 126 7.68 7.15 31.87
N SER A 127 6.94 6.05 31.71
CA SER A 127 5.90 5.63 32.66
C SER A 127 6.46 5.02 33.96
N THR A 128 7.68 4.45 33.94
CA THR A 128 8.24 3.68 35.05
C THR A 128 9.42 4.35 35.76
N THR A 129 9.98 5.42 35.20
CA THR A 129 11.18 6.09 35.70
C THR A 129 10.92 7.57 36.02
N ASN A 130 11.88 8.22 36.70
CA ASN A 130 11.79 9.63 37.12
C ASN A 130 13.13 10.35 36.91
N GLY A 131 13.09 11.69 36.97
CA GLY A 131 14.28 12.54 36.87
C GLY A 131 15.02 12.38 35.54
N ALA A 132 16.35 12.42 35.58
CA ALA A 132 17.19 12.46 34.37
C ALA A 132 16.97 11.30 33.38
N GLU A 133 16.53 10.13 33.84
CA GLU A 133 16.22 8.99 32.95
C GLU A 133 14.94 9.24 32.15
N ARG A 134 13.89 9.72 32.83
CA ARG A 134 12.64 10.13 32.19
C ARG A 134 12.87 11.28 31.21
N ASP A 135 13.66 12.28 31.59
CA ASP A 135 13.96 13.45 30.75
C ASP A 135 14.65 13.01 29.44
N ARG A 136 15.64 12.11 29.53
CA ARG A 136 16.32 11.55 28.34
C ARG A 136 15.36 10.76 27.44
N ALA A 137 14.45 9.97 28.02
CA ALA A 137 13.47 9.22 27.25
C ALA A 137 12.47 10.15 26.52
N GLN A 138 12.09 11.27 27.14
CA GLN A 138 11.27 12.31 26.50
C GLN A 138 12.01 12.99 25.34
N ASP A 139 13.29 13.36 25.55
CA ASP A 139 14.12 13.93 24.49
C ASP A 139 14.29 12.96 23.31
N GLU A 140 14.47 11.67 23.60
CA GLU A 140 14.58 10.65 22.56
C GLU A 140 13.26 10.48 21.80
N LEU A 141 12.12 10.49 22.49
CA LEU A 141 10.80 10.46 21.85
C LEU A 141 10.60 11.63 20.89
N MET A 142 11.08 12.83 21.23
CA MET A 142 11.05 14.01 20.34
C MET A 142 11.91 13.80 19.09
N LYS A 143 13.09 13.17 19.20
CA LYS A 143 13.93 12.83 18.03
C LYS A 143 13.26 11.77 17.15
N LEU A 144 12.67 10.75 17.77
CA LEU A 144 11.90 9.72 17.07
C LEU A 144 10.76 10.34 16.27
N ALA A 145 10.01 11.28 16.84
CA ALA A 145 8.92 11.97 16.15
C ALA A 145 9.40 12.74 14.91
N LYS A 146 10.55 13.43 14.98
CA LYS A 146 11.16 14.12 13.83
C LYS A 146 11.57 13.14 12.73
N ASN A 147 12.19 12.03 13.08
CA ASN A 147 12.58 11.00 12.11
C ASN A 147 11.35 10.36 11.43
N LYS A 148 10.27 10.16 12.20
CA LYS A 148 9.01 9.60 11.69
C LYS A 148 8.35 10.50 10.65
N GLN A 149 8.55 11.82 10.72
CA GLN A 149 8.08 12.75 9.69
C GLN A 149 8.69 12.42 8.31
N ALA A 150 10.00 12.17 8.24
CA ALA A 150 10.64 11.79 6.98
C ALA A 150 10.10 10.46 6.43
N MET A 151 9.70 9.54 7.30
CA MET A 151 9.08 8.27 6.88
C MET A 151 7.68 8.48 6.29
N TYR A 152 6.91 9.46 6.77
CA TYR A 152 5.65 9.85 6.13
C TYR A 152 5.90 10.41 4.73
N ASP A 153 6.93 11.25 4.55
CA ASP A 153 7.29 11.79 3.23
C ASP A 153 7.64 10.66 2.25
N ASP A 154 8.32 9.61 2.73
CA ASP A 154 8.61 8.41 1.93
C ASP A 154 7.35 7.65 1.54
N VAL A 155 6.40 7.47 2.47
CA VAL A 155 5.11 6.83 2.19
C VAL A 155 4.34 7.63 1.13
N TYR A 156 4.21 8.95 1.27
CA TYR A 156 3.49 9.78 0.31
C TYR A 156 4.12 9.77 -1.07
N ARG A 157 5.45 9.79 -1.15
CA ARG A 157 6.16 9.70 -2.42
C ARG A 157 5.87 8.36 -3.11
N ASN A 158 5.95 7.26 -2.37
CA ASN A 158 5.70 5.93 -2.94
C ASN A 158 4.22 5.71 -3.28
N GLU A 159 3.29 6.27 -2.50
CA GLU A 159 1.86 6.27 -2.83
C GLU A 159 1.59 6.97 -4.16
N LYS A 160 2.21 8.14 -4.38
CA LYS A 160 2.10 8.87 -5.64
C LYS A 160 2.65 8.05 -6.81
N SER A 161 3.83 7.46 -6.68
CA SER A 161 4.41 6.60 -7.72
C SER A 161 3.54 5.39 -8.04
N LEU A 162 2.97 4.74 -7.01
CA LEU A 162 2.01 3.66 -7.17
C LEU A 162 0.76 4.11 -7.93
N HIS A 163 0.20 5.26 -7.56
CA HIS A 163 -0.98 5.81 -8.23
C HIS A 163 -0.73 6.13 -9.70
N ASP A 164 0.36 6.85 -10.00
CA ASP A 164 0.71 7.22 -11.37
C ASP A 164 0.94 5.97 -12.24
N THR A 165 1.65 4.98 -11.72
CA THR A 165 1.92 3.72 -12.44
C THR A 165 0.65 2.87 -12.62
N LEU A 166 -0.29 2.92 -11.67
CA LEU A 166 -1.59 2.27 -11.81
C LEU A 166 -2.38 2.86 -12.98
N LEU A 167 -2.35 4.18 -13.17
CA LEU A 167 -3.00 4.83 -14.31
C LEU A 167 -2.38 4.38 -15.63
N GLU A 168 -1.04 4.33 -15.73
CA GLU A 168 -0.34 3.84 -16.92
C GLU A 168 -0.68 2.36 -17.22
N PHE A 169 -0.77 1.53 -16.17
CA PHE A 169 -1.19 0.13 -16.30
C PHE A 169 -2.62 0.00 -16.81
N GLU A 170 -3.56 0.79 -16.27
CA GLU A 170 -4.95 0.77 -16.70
C GLU A 170 -5.10 1.18 -18.17
N GLU A 171 -4.38 2.23 -18.59
CA GLU A 171 -4.36 2.69 -19.98
C GLU A 171 -3.75 1.65 -20.94
N GLY A 172 -2.56 1.11 -20.61
CA GLY A 172 -1.86 0.11 -21.43
C GLY A 172 -2.63 -1.21 -21.58
N ASN A 173 -3.51 -1.54 -20.64
CA ASN A 173 -4.29 -2.78 -20.65
C ASN A 173 -5.78 -2.58 -20.98
N GLY A 174 -6.18 -1.39 -21.42
CA GLY A 174 -7.56 -1.10 -21.87
C GLY A 174 -8.61 -1.25 -20.76
N LEU A 175 -8.24 -0.93 -19.53
CA LEU A 175 -9.14 -0.89 -18.36
C LEU A 175 -9.79 0.49 -18.17
N ARG A 176 -9.27 1.51 -18.86
CA ARG A 176 -9.71 2.90 -18.82
C ARG A 176 -9.78 3.50 -20.22
#